data_AF-A0A351FWT9-F1
#
_entry.id   AF-A0A351FWT9-F1
#
_cell.length_a   1.000
_cell.length_b   1.000
_cell.length_c   1.000
_cell.angle_alpha   90.00
_cell.angle_beta   90.00
_cell.angle_gamma   90.00
#
_symmetry.space_group_name_H-M   'P 1'
#
loop_
_entity.id
_entity.type
_entity.pdbx_description
1 polymer ?
#
loop_
_entity_poly.entity_id
_entity_poly.type
_entity_poly.pdbx_seq_one_letter_code
_entity_poly.pdbx_strand_id
1 'polypeptide(L)'
;PKEVDAFLADASDKAYERVIDRLLDSHRFGEHMAAMWLDLARYADTSGYQNDGPREMWRWRDWVINAYNNNMPFDQFTIEQLAGDLLQKNHGFYRGELQALELNSRDRNRLLATAFNRNHRGNAEGGIIPEEYQVEYVVDRLDTTATVWLGLTLGCARCHDHK
;
A
#
# COMPACT_ATOMS: atom_id res chain seq x y z
N PRO A 1 5.15 -28.15 -11.17
CA PRO A 1 5.34 -29.62 -11.14
C PRO A 1 6.08 -30.10 -9.89
N LYS A 2 7.34 -29.69 -9.67
CA LYS A 2 8.18 -30.18 -8.56
C LYS A 2 7.58 -30.04 -7.15
N GLU A 3 6.87 -28.95 -6.87
CA GLU A 3 6.26 -28.73 -5.55
C GLU A 3 5.07 -29.65 -5.28
N VAL A 4 4.32 -30.02 -6.33
CA VAL A 4 3.20 -30.96 -6.27
C VAL A 4 3.74 -32.38 -6.13
N ASP A 5 4.75 -32.75 -6.91
CA ASP A 5 5.39 -34.06 -6.85
C ASP A 5 5.98 -34.32 -5.44
N ALA A 6 6.62 -33.31 -4.85
CA ALA A 6 7.17 -33.39 -3.49
C ALA A 6 6.09 -33.58 -2.42
N PHE A 7 4.92 -32.97 -2.59
CA PHE A 7 3.77 -33.15 -1.69
C PHE A 7 3.16 -34.55 -1.84
N LEU A 8 2.94 -35.02 -3.08
CA LEU A 8 2.37 -36.34 -3.35
C LEU A 8 3.31 -37.50 -2.92
N ALA A 9 4.62 -37.25 -2.86
CA ALA A 9 5.61 -38.21 -2.39
C ALA A 9 5.78 -38.23 -0.86
N ASP A 10 5.27 -37.23 -0.12
CA ASP A 10 5.32 -37.21 1.34
C ASP A 10 4.21 -38.08 1.93
N ALA A 11 4.58 -39.29 2.38
CA ALA A 11 3.67 -40.25 2.99
C ALA A 11 3.49 -40.05 4.52
N SER A 12 4.00 -38.96 5.08
CA SER A 12 3.83 -38.68 6.51
C SER A 12 2.41 -38.21 6.83
N ASP A 13 1.95 -38.49 8.05
CA ASP A 13 0.66 -38.00 8.57
C ASP A 13 0.60 -36.45 8.67
N LYS A 14 1.72 -35.76 8.40
CA LYS A 14 1.86 -34.30 8.43
C LYS A 14 2.17 -33.68 7.06
N ALA A 15 2.01 -34.43 5.97
CA ALA A 15 2.35 -33.95 4.63
C ALA A 15 1.62 -32.64 4.27
N TYR A 16 0.36 -32.50 4.70
CA TYR A 16 -0.47 -31.33 4.46
C TYR A 16 0.02 -30.10 5.24
N GLU A 17 0.28 -30.25 6.53
CA GLU A 17 0.81 -29.17 7.38
C GLU A 17 2.19 -28.72 6.89
N ARG A 18 3.06 -29.67 6.55
CA ARG A 18 4.40 -29.36 6.01
C ARG A 18 4.34 -28.57 4.71
N VAL A 19 3.41 -28.89 3.81
CA VAL A 19 3.27 -28.14 2.57
C VAL A 19 2.72 -26.74 2.83
N ILE A 20 1.78 -26.58 3.76
CA ILE A 20 1.28 -25.28 4.20
C ILE A 20 2.42 -24.44 4.78
N ASP A 21 3.12 -24.95 5.79
CA ASP A 21 4.21 -24.23 6.45
C ASP A 21 5.24 -23.77 5.44
N ARG A 22 5.65 -24.66 4.52
CA ARG A 22 6.58 -24.33 3.43
C ARG A 22 6.05 -23.22 2.51
N LEU A 23 4.77 -23.24 2.16
CA LEU A 23 4.17 -22.26 1.25
C LEU A 23 4.02 -20.90 1.95
N LEU A 24 3.62 -20.89 3.22
CA LEU A 24 3.52 -19.68 4.04
C LEU A 24 4.89 -19.06 4.32
N ASP A 25 5.92 -19.88 4.53
CA ASP A 25 7.31 -19.44 4.74
C ASP A 25 8.01 -18.99 3.44
N SER A 26 7.39 -19.17 2.28
CA SER A 26 7.96 -18.76 1.00
C SER A 26 7.84 -17.25 0.80
N HIS A 27 8.87 -16.59 0.27
CA HIS A 27 8.77 -15.17 -0.12
C HIS A 27 7.61 -14.87 -1.09
N ARG A 28 7.22 -15.88 -1.89
CA ARG A 28 6.11 -15.81 -2.84
C ARG A 28 4.75 -15.66 -2.14
N PHE A 29 4.65 -16.01 -0.86
CA PHE A 29 3.44 -15.76 -0.07
C PHE A 29 3.11 -14.27 -0.03
N GLY A 30 4.09 -13.43 0.32
CA GLY A 30 3.89 -11.97 0.35
C GLY A 30 3.59 -11.39 -1.03
N GLU A 31 4.23 -11.89 -2.10
CA GLU A 31 3.91 -11.48 -3.47
C GLU A 31 2.46 -11.81 -3.85
N HIS A 32 2.00 -13.01 -3.53
CA HIS A 32 0.65 -13.47 -3.83
C HIS A 32 -0.41 -12.70 -3.03
N MET A 33 -0.19 -12.54 -1.72
CA MET A 33 -1.11 -11.83 -0.84
C MET A 33 -1.17 -10.33 -1.14
N ALA A 34 -0.02 -9.72 -1.45
CA ALA A 34 0.04 -8.31 -1.79
C ALA A 34 -0.74 -8.00 -3.07
N ALA A 35 -0.86 -8.92 -4.03
CA ALA A 35 -1.51 -8.64 -5.32
C ALA A 35 -2.92 -8.04 -5.16
N MET A 36 -3.76 -8.62 -4.29
CA MET A 36 -5.09 -8.07 -4.01
C MET A 36 -5.01 -6.71 -3.29
N TRP A 37 -4.07 -6.56 -2.36
CA TRP A 37 -3.88 -5.29 -1.66
C TRP A 37 -3.44 -4.16 -2.58
N LEU A 38 -2.55 -4.45 -3.53
CA LEU A 38 -2.07 -3.49 -4.52
C LEU A 38 -3.22 -2.98 -5.39
N ASP A 39 -4.18 -3.84 -5.76
CA ASP A 39 -5.37 -3.45 -6.51
C ASP A 39 -6.29 -2.54 -5.67
N LEU A 40 -6.59 -2.94 -4.43
CA LEU A 40 -7.37 -2.13 -3.48
C LEU A 40 -6.74 -0.76 -3.23
N ALA A 41 -5.42 -0.72 -3.13
CA ALA A 41 -4.65 0.50 -2.94
C ALA A 41 -4.41 1.27 -4.24
N ARG A 42 -4.90 0.78 -5.38
CA ARG A 42 -4.80 1.43 -6.71
C ARG A 42 -3.36 1.66 -7.16
N TYR A 43 -2.49 0.72 -6.83
CA TYR A 43 -1.14 0.68 -7.33
C TYR A 43 -1.14 0.52 -8.85
N ALA A 44 -0.32 1.33 -9.51
CA ALA A 44 0.00 1.17 -10.92
C ALA A 44 1.45 1.61 -11.15
N ASP A 45 2.06 1.09 -12.20
CA ASP A 45 3.38 1.53 -12.65
C ASP A 45 3.29 2.85 -13.46
N THR A 46 2.08 3.35 -13.71
CA THR A 46 1.78 4.61 -14.43
C THR A 46 0.78 5.51 -13.67
N SER A 47 0.58 6.74 -14.13
CA SER A 47 -0.22 7.76 -13.43
C SER A 47 -1.74 7.68 -13.68
N GLY A 48 -2.20 7.02 -14.74
CA GLY A 48 -3.59 6.63 -14.98
C GLY A 48 -4.51 7.69 -15.61
N TYR A 49 -3.97 8.75 -16.21
CA TYR A 49 -4.70 9.81 -16.95
C TYR A 49 -4.40 9.76 -18.46
N GLN A 50 -4.86 10.72 -19.27
CA GLN A 50 -4.63 10.70 -20.72
C GLN A 50 -3.14 10.77 -21.06
N ASN A 51 -2.41 11.67 -20.41
CA ASN A 51 -0.95 11.70 -20.49
C ASN A 51 -0.35 10.74 -19.46
N ASP A 52 -0.41 9.45 -19.78
CA ASP A 52 -0.04 8.38 -18.84
C ASP A 52 1.46 8.11 -18.81
N GLY A 53 2.16 8.79 -17.91
CA GLY A 53 3.60 8.60 -17.67
C GLY A 53 3.90 7.52 -16.63
N PRO A 54 5.13 6.96 -16.62
CA PRO A 54 5.56 6.04 -15.56
C PRO A 54 5.64 6.75 -14.20
N ARG A 55 5.44 6.01 -13.11
CA ARG A 55 5.61 6.48 -11.73
C ARG A 55 6.52 5.56 -10.92
N GLU A 56 7.33 6.16 -10.05
CA GLU A 56 8.21 5.41 -9.15
C GLU A 56 7.48 5.04 -7.85
N MET A 57 6.77 3.91 -7.86
CA MET A 57 6.03 3.41 -6.69
C MET A 57 6.47 2.03 -6.20
N TRP A 58 7.35 1.36 -6.94
CA TRP A 58 7.78 -0.01 -6.65
C TRP A 58 8.31 -0.20 -5.21
N ARG A 59 8.91 0.83 -4.60
CA ARG A 59 9.38 0.75 -3.20
C ARG A 59 8.23 0.54 -2.21
N TRP A 60 7.10 1.19 -2.43
CA TRP A 60 5.91 1.02 -1.59
C TRP A 60 5.28 -0.36 -1.83
N ARG A 61 5.24 -0.84 -3.08
CA ARG A 61 4.83 -2.21 -3.40
C ARG A 61 5.68 -3.24 -2.64
N ASP A 62 7.00 -3.08 -2.69
CA ASP A 62 7.93 -3.96 -1.99
C ASP A 62 7.75 -3.86 -0.46
N TRP A 63 7.40 -2.69 0.06
CA TRP A 63 7.03 -2.54 1.47
C TRP A 63 5.80 -3.37 1.84
N VAL A 64 4.74 -3.37 1.00
CA VAL A 64 3.53 -4.19 1.21
C VAL A 64 3.88 -5.69 1.18
N ILE A 65 4.66 -6.13 0.18
CA ILE A 65 5.12 -7.53 0.07
C ILE A 65 5.88 -7.94 1.34
N ASN A 66 6.77 -7.08 1.82
CA ASN A 66 7.53 -7.33 3.04
C ASN A 66 6.63 -7.29 4.30
N ALA A 67 5.59 -6.47 4.34
CA ALA A 67 4.65 -6.45 5.47
C ALA A 67 3.93 -7.80 5.61
N TYR A 68 3.49 -8.40 4.51
CA TYR A 68 2.91 -9.75 4.50
C TYR A 68 3.94 -10.82 4.90
N ASN A 69 5.12 -10.81 4.28
CA ASN A 69 6.16 -11.81 4.57
C ASN A 69 6.68 -11.74 6.03
N ASN A 70 6.65 -10.56 6.66
CA ASN A 70 7.02 -10.40 8.06
C ASN A 70 5.86 -10.62 9.03
N ASN A 71 4.69 -11.04 8.53
CA ASN A 71 3.46 -11.21 9.32
C ASN A 71 3.14 -9.97 10.18
N MET A 72 3.21 -8.78 9.55
CA MET A 72 2.93 -7.53 10.24
C MET A 72 1.49 -7.53 10.78
N PRO A 73 1.28 -7.22 12.07
CA PRO A 73 -0.06 -7.06 12.62
C PRO A 73 -0.89 -6.05 11.82
N PHE A 74 -2.16 -6.38 11.56
CA PHE A 74 -3.03 -5.59 10.69
C PHE A 74 -3.29 -4.17 11.22
N ASP A 75 -3.31 -3.99 12.55
CA ASP A 75 -3.37 -2.69 13.21
C ASP A 75 -2.14 -1.84 12.88
N GLN A 76 -0.94 -2.41 12.99
CA GLN A 76 0.30 -1.72 12.61
C GLN A 76 0.32 -1.40 11.10
N PHE A 77 -0.05 -2.36 10.26
CA PHE A 77 -0.14 -2.19 8.81
C PHE A 77 -1.11 -1.07 8.40
N THR A 78 -2.21 -0.95 9.12
CA THR A 78 -3.20 0.11 8.96
C THR A 78 -2.65 1.47 9.38
N ILE A 79 -2.11 1.57 10.60
CA ILE A 79 -1.61 2.84 11.14
C ILE A 79 -0.44 3.37 10.29
N GLU A 80 0.51 2.53 9.89
CA GLU A 80 1.65 2.98 9.10
C GLU A 80 1.27 3.46 7.70
N GLN A 81 0.26 2.85 7.06
CA GLN A 81 -0.20 3.31 5.75
C GLN A 81 -1.02 4.60 5.81
N LEU A 82 -1.85 4.76 6.85
CA LEU A 82 -2.71 5.94 6.97
C LEU A 82 -1.97 7.15 7.58
N ALA A 83 -1.00 6.92 8.45
CA ALA A 83 -0.38 7.98 9.27
C ALA A 83 1.09 7.71 9.65
N GLY A 84 1.82 6.89 8.89
CA GLY A 84 3.20 6.53 9.22
C GLY A 84 4.16 7.74 9.27
N ASP A 85 3.92 8.75 8.45
CA ASP A 85 4.61 10.03 8.46
C ASP A 85 4.45 10.78 9.79
N LEU A 86 3.32 10.57 10.49
CA LEU A 86 3.01 11.16 11.78
C LEU A 86 3.63 10.40 12.97
N LEU A 87 4.13 9.17 12.76
CA LEU A 87 4.69 8.32 13.81
C LEU A 87 6.18 8.57 14.10
N GLN A 88 6.80 9.51 13.40
CA GLN A 88 8.22 9.84 13.53
C GLN A 88 8.45 10.58 14.84
N LYS A 89 9.35 10.06 15.69
CA LYS A 89 9.58 10.60 17.04
C LYS A 89 10.25 11.98 17.05
N ASN A 90 10.87 12.38 15.94
CA ASN A 90 11.54 13.65 15.78
C ASN A 90 10.92 14.40 14.60
N HIS A 91 10.78 15.71 14.74
CA HIS A 91 10.33 16.72 13.76
C HIS A 91 8.88 17.17 13.89
N GLY A 92 8.76 18.39 14.43
CA GLY A 92 7.56 19.19 14.38
C GLY A 92 7.07 19.32 12.95
N PHE A 93 5.80 19.01 12.79
CA PHE A 93 4.94 18.99 11.61
C PHE A 93 5.00 20.19 10.64
N TYR A 94 5.87 21.20 10.84
CA TYR A 94 5.71 22.53 10.24
C TYR A 94 6.95 23.29 9.77
N ARG A 95 8.17 22.71 9.79
CA ARG A 95 9.31 23.37 9.13
C ARG A 95 9.98 22.40 8.19
N GLY A 96 9.88 22.72 6.89
CA GLY A 96 10.55 22.03 5.81
C GLY A 96 12.03 21.78 6.14
N GLU A 97 12.54 20.68 5.57
CA GLU A 97 13.82 20.02 5.88
C GLU A 97 13.73 18.87 6.89
N LEU A 98 12.79 17.94 6.71
CA LEU A 98 13.06 16.54 7.04
C LEU A 98 14.02 16.02 5.95
N GLN A 99 15.32 15.97 6.24
CA GLN A 99 16.24 15.23 5.37
C GLN A 99 15.99 13.73 5.60
N ALA A 100 15.43 13.05 4.59
CA ALA A 100 15.22 11.59 4.62
C ALA A 100 16.50 10.80 4.96
N LEU A 101 17.67 11.43 4.84
CA LEU A 101 19.00 10.92 5.18
C LEU A 101 19.25 10.77 6.69
N GLU A 102 18.52 11.47 7.55
CA GLU A 102 18.70 11.42 9.02
C GLU A 102 17.79 10.40 9.69
N LEU A 103 16.82 9.86 8.96
CA LEU A 103 15.85 8.90 9.50
C LEU A 103 16.48 7.53 9.68
N ASN A 104 16.19 6.88 10.81
CA ASN A 104 16.50 5.47 10.99
C ASN A 104 15.67 4.59 10.03
N SER A 105 16.03 3.31 9.92
CA SER A 105 15.35 2.37 9.01
C SER A 105 13.85 2.23 9.28
N ARG A 106 13.42 2.29 10.55
CA ARG A 106 12.01 2.18 10.94
C ARG A 106 11.21 3.40 10.50
N ASP A 107 11.72 4.60 10.75
CA ASP A 107 11.04 5.84 10.37
C ASP A 107 10.99 6.02 8.85
N ARG A 108 12.03 5.58 8.12
CA ARG A 108 11.97 5.49 6.64
C ARG A 108 10.89 4.52 6.16
N ASN A 109 10.75 3.36 6.80
CA ASN A 109 9.70 2.40 6.43
C ASN A 109 8.30 2.95 6.69
N ARG A 110 8.10 3.71 7.76
CA ARG A 110 6.81 4.36 8.07
C ARG A 110 6.45 5.47 7.09
N LEU A 111 7.44 6.28 6.72
CA LEU A 111 7.27 7.25 5.62
C LEU A 111 6.91 6.55 4.31
N LEU A 112 7.62 5.48 4.00
CA LEU A 112 7.35 4.69 2.80
C LEU A 112 5.93 4.12 2.83
N ALA A 113 5.50 3.53 3.94
CA ALA A 113 4.14 2.99 4.13
C ALA A 113 3.05 4.03 3.83
N THR A 114 3.25 5.27 4.30
CA THR A 114 2.32 6.39 4.12
C THR A 114 2.07 6.74 2.65
N ALA A 115 2.97 6.32 1.75
CA ALA A 115 2.80 6.49 0.32
C ALA A 115 1.55 5.76 -0.23
N PHE A 116 0.85 4.92 0.56
CA PHE A 116 -0.54 4.53 0.27
C PHE A 116 -1.40 5.74 -0.14
N ASN A 117 -1.28 6.86 0.59
CA ASN A 117 -1.97 8.12 0.28
C ASN A 117 -1.52 8.79 -1.03
N ARG A 118 -0.55 8.23 -1.75
CA ARG A 118 -0.03 8.76 -3.02
C ARG A 118 -0.34 7.82 -4.18
N ASN A 119 -1.10 6.76 -3.96
CA ASN A 119 -1.52 5.86 -5.03
C ASN A 119 -2.65 6.38 -5.91
N HIS A 120 -3.33 7.46 -5.50
CA HIS A 120 -4.28 8.15 -6.35
C HIS A 120 -3.66 8.50 -7.71
N ARG A 121 -4.49 8.51 -8.75
CA ARG A 121 -4.04 8.90 -10.10
C ARG A 121 -3.42 10.29 -10.09
N GLY A 122 -2.40 10.52 -10.91
CA GLY A 122 -1.70 11.80 -11.03
C GLY A 122 -1.91 12.41 -12.41
N ASN A 123 -2.33 13.66 -12.50
CA ASN A 123 -2.49 14.33 -13.78
C ASN A 123 -1.31 15.27 -14.10
N ALA A 124 -0.75 15.11 -15.29
CA ALA A 124 0.33 15.92 -15.87
C ALA A 124 -0.05 16.48 -17.26
N GLU A 125 -1.35 16.54 -17.57
CA GLU A 125 -1.87 17.11 -18.80
C GLU A 125 -1.66 18.63 -18.85
N GLY A 126 -1.46 19.16 -20.05
CA GLY A 126 -1.43 20.60 -20.26
C GLY A 126 -2.84 21.19 -20.10
N GLY A 127 -2.95 22.26 -19.30
CA GLY A 127 -4.22 22.96 -19.07
C GLY A 127 -5.01 22.51 -17.85
N ILE A 128 -4.47 21.59 -17.03
CA ILE A 128 -5.06 21.28 -15.73
C ILE A 128 -5.08 22.53 -14.84
N ILE A 129 -6.12 22.64 -14.03
CA ILE A 129 -6.19 23.62 -12.94
C ILE A 129 -5.62 22.94 -11.70
N PRO A 130 -4.46 23.37 -11.16
CA PRO A 130 -3.83 22.70 -10.02
C PRO A 130 -4.75 22.58 -8.81
N GLU A 131 -5.56 23.61 -8.54
CA GLU A 131 -6.50 23.66 -7.42
C GLU A 131 -7.62 22.62 -7.57
N GLU A 132 -8.13 22.41 -8.80
CA GLU A 132 -9.14 21.39 -9.09
C GLU A 132 -8.57 19.99 -8.80
N TYR A 133 -7.38 19.70 -9.32
CA TYR A 133 -6.77 18.38 -9.13
C TYR A 133 -6.31 18.12 -7.69
N GLN A 134 -5.96 19.16 -6.93
CA GLN A 134 -5.75 19.00 -5.49
C GLN A 134 -7.00 18.46 -4.79
N VAL A 135 -8.18 18.98 -5.14
CA VAL A 135 -9.47 18.48 -4.63
C VAL A 135 -9.73 17.07 -5.14
N GLU A 136 -9.52 16.79 -6.42
CA GLU A 136 -9.68 15.43 -6.97
C GLU A 136 -8.82 14.40 -6.24
N TYR A 137 -7.55 14.73 -5.94
CA TYR A 137 -6.66 13.84 -5.20
C TYR A 137 -7.11 13.63 -3.74
N VAL A 138 -7.72 14.64 -3.10
CA VAL A 138 -8.32 14.46 -1.77
C VAL A 138 -9.52 13.53 -1.86
N VAL A 139 -10.42 13.75 -2.81
CA VAL A 139 -11.62 12.92 -3.00
C VAL A 139 -11.25 11.47 -3.29
N ASP A 140 -10.28 11.23 -4.18
CA ASP A 140 -9.81 9.90 -4.55
C ASP A 140 -9.22 9.13 -3.35
N ARG A 141 -8.43 9.82 -2.51
CA ARG A 141 -7.90 9.26 -1.25
C ARG A 141 -8.99 8.92 -0.26
N LEU A 142 -9.97 9.81 -0.08
CA LEU A 142 -11.11 9.58 0.82
C LEU A 142 -11.92 8.37 0.38
N ASP A 143 -12.25 8.28 -0.91
CA ASP A 143 -13.03 7.18 -1.47
C ASP A 143 -12.31 5.82 -1.34
N THR A 144 -11.01 5.81 -1.67
CA THR A 144 -10.16 4.61 -1.53
C THR A 144 -10.05 4.18 -0.07
N THR A 145 -9.81 5.12 0.85
CA THR A 145 -9.70 4.82 2.28
C THR A 145 -11.00 4.28 2.85
N ALA A 146 -12.13 4.93 2.54
CA ALA A 146 -13.45 4.49 3.01
C ALA A 146 -13.80 3.10 2.48
N THR A 147 -13.59 2.87 1.19
CA THR A 147 -13.93 1.60 0.55
C THR A 147 -13.09 0.46 1.13
N VAL A 148 -11.78 0.65 1.25
CA VAL A 148 -10.88 -0.44 1.61
C VAL A 148 -10.81 -0.70 3.12
N TRP A 149 -10.93 0.32 3.97
CA TRP A 149 -10.85 0.14 5.44
C TRP A 149 -12.22 0.04 6.11
N LEU A 150 -13.22 0.76 5.62
CA LEU A 150 -14.55 0.78 6.23
C LEU A 150 -15.54 -0.15 5.52
N GLY A 151 -15.22 -0.60 4.30
CA GLY A 151 -16.17 -1.35 3.48
C GLY A 151 -17.37 -0.51 3.04
N LEU A 152 -17.21 0.82 3.00
CA LEU A 152 -18.28 1.78 2.72
C LEU A 152 -17.85 2.76 1.63
N THR A 153 -18.79 3.15 0.77
CA THR A 153 -18.58 4.22 -0.20
C THR A 153 -18.94 5.56 0.42
N LEU A 154 -18.06 6.56 0.29
CA LEU A 154 -18.32 7.95 0.72
C LEU A 154 -18.41 8.94 -0.45
N GLY A 155 -18.51 8.46 -1.68
CA GLY A 155 -18.59 9.31 -2.88
C GLY A 155 -19.71 10.35 -2.86
N CYS A 156 -20.83 10.09 -2.16
CA CYS A 156 -21.92 11.06 -1.98
C CYS A 156 -21.46 12.34 -1.26
N ALA A 157 -20.50 12.24 -0.34
CA ALA A 157 -19.96 13.36 0.42
C ALA A 157 -19.16 14.36 -0.42
N ARG A 158 -18.89 14.03 -1.69
CA ARG A 158 -18.24 14.92 -2.65
C ARG A 158 -19.09 16.14 -2.99
N CYS A 159 -20.41 15.97 -3.04
CA CYS A 159 -21.35 17.00 -3.50
C CYS A 159 -22.38 17.41 -2.44
N HIS A 160 -22.50 16.64 -1.36
CA HIS A 160 -23.49 16.86 -0.31
C HIS A 160 -22.86 16.67 1.06
N ASP A 161 -23.27 17.50 2.01
CA ASP A 161 -22.93 17.26 3.40
C ASP A 161 -23.54 15.92 3.86
N HIS A 162 -22.67 15.01 4.30
CA HIS A 162 -23.10 13.84 5.04
C HIS A 162 -23.21 14.24 6.51
N LYS A 163 -24.43 14.17 7.06
CA LYS A 163 -24.70 14.45 8.48
C LYS A 163 -23.95 13.50 9.40
#